data_AF-A0A197JLM3-F1
#
_entry.id   AF-A0A197JLM3-F1
#
_cell.length_a   1.000
_cell.length_b   1.000
_cell.length_c   1.000
_cell.angle_alpha   90.00
_cell.angle_beta   90.00
_cell.angle_gamma   90.00
#
_symmetry.space_group_name_H-M   'P 1'
#
loop_
_entity.id
_entity.type
_entity.pdbx_description
1 polymer ?
#
loop_
_entity_poly.entity_id
_entity_poly.type
_entity_poly.pdbx_seq_one_letter_code
_entity_poly.pdbx_strand_id
1 'polypeptide(L)' 'GEINWDCPCLGGMAQGPCGDTFKEAFSCFVHSEAEPKGSDCLEKFTAMHDCFRANGYYDGE' A
#
# COMPACT_ATOMS: atom_id res chain seq x y z
N GLY A 1 2.53 9.24 13.90
CA GLY A 1 3.51 9.56 12.85
C GLY A 1 2.75 9.83 11.59
N GLU A 2 3.06 10.91 10.88
CA GLU A 2 2.40 11.26 9.62
C GLU A 2 3.20 10.68 8.45
N ILE A 3 2.52 10.14 7.44
CA ILE A 3 3.16 9.56 6.25
C ILE A 3 3.27 10.65 5.19
N ASN A 4 4.50 10.88 4.70
CA ASN A 4 4.73 11.78 3.57
C ASN A 4 4.50 11.04 2.24
N TRP A 5 3.32 11.22 1.65
CA TRP A 5 2.93 10.61 0.37
C TRP A 5 3.68 11.16 -0.85
N ASP A 6 4.35 12.30 -0.72
CA ASP A 6 5.18 12.91 -1.75
C ASP A 6 6.66 12.47 -1.65
N CYS A 7 6.98 11.55 -0.72
CA CYS A 7 8.32 11.00 -0.62
C CYS A 7 8.65 10.22 -1.90
N PRO A 8 9.78 10.51 -2.59
CA PRO A 8 10.22 9.74 -3.75
C PRO A 8 10.46 8.26 -3.42
N CYS A 9 10.66 7.93 -2.13
CA CYS A 9 10.77 6.56 -1.63
C CYS A 9 9.51 5.71 -1.85
N LEU A 10 8.33 6.31 -2.00
CA LEU A 10 7.08 5.60 -2.23
C LEU A 10 6.81 5.32 -3.72
N GLY A 11 7.73 5.71 -4.61
CA GLY A 11 7.73 5.30 -6.01
C GLY A 11 6.49 5.70 -6.79
N GLY A 12 5.78 6.75 -6.38
CA GLY A 12 4.57 7.20 -7.07
C GLY A 12 3.33 6.32 -6.81
N MET A 13 3.43 5.27 -5.99
CA MET A 13 2.33 4.31 -5.78
C MET A 13 1.08 4.96 -5.17
N ALA A 14 1.27 6.03 -4.39
CA ALA A 14 0.19 6.79 -3.76
C ALA A 14 -0.57 7.72 -4.72
N GLN A 15 -0.05 7.95 -5.93
CA GLN A 15 -0.64 8.83 -6.95
C GLN A 15 -1.29 8.07 -8.12
N GLY A 16 -1.18 6.74 -8.17
CA GLY A 16 -1.77 5.91 -9.21
C GLY A 16 -3.26 5.57 -8.99
N PRO A 17 -3.87 4.81 -9.91
CA PRO A 17 -5.28 4.37 -9.80
C PRO A 17 -5.53 3.42 -8.62
N CYS A 18 -4.48 2.80 -8.08
CA CYS A 18 -4.52 2.02 -6.84
C CYS A 18 -3.96 2.78 -5.63
N GLY A 19 -3.80 4.11 -5.75
CA GLY A 19 -3.19 4.94 -4.70
C GLY A 19 -3.96 4.92 -3.40
N ASP A 20 -5.29 4.82 -3.43
CA ASP A 20 -6.11 4.80 -2.23
C ASP A 20 -5.96 3.48 -1.46
N THR A 21 -6.02 2.34 -2.16
CA THR A 21 -5.80 1.03 -1.53
C THR A 21 -4.36 0.88 -1.03
N PHE A 22 -3.38 1.44 -1.74
CA PHE A 22 -1.99 1.54 -1.28
C PHE A 22 -1.88 2.39 0.00
N LYS A 23 -2.47 3.59 0.03
CA LYS A 23 -2.44 4.48 1.20
C LYS A 23 -3.06 3.81 2.42
N GLU A 24 -4.19 3.13 2.26
CA GLU A 24 -4.84 2.41 3.35
C GLU A 24 -3.97 1.26 3.89
N ALA A 25 -3.44 0.41 3.01
CA ALA A 25 -2.59 -0.72 3.41
C ALA A 25 -1.29 -0.24 4.08
N PHE A 26 -0.63 0.76 3.49
CA PHE A 26 0.62 1.30 4.01
C PHE A 26 0.41 2.07 5.32
N SER A 27 -0.69 2.81 5.46
CA SER A 27 -1.04 3.47 6.73
C SER A 27 -1.28 2.45 7.83
N CYS A 28 -2.03 1.38 7.53
CA CYS A 28 -2.24 0.30 8.48
C CYS A 28 -0.89 -0.31 8.91
N PHE A 29 -0.02 -0.64 7.95
CA PHE A 29 1.30 -1.20 8.26
C PHE A 29 2.13 -0.27 9.14
N VAL A 30 2.21 1.03 8.83
CA VAL A 30 3.01 2.00 9.62
C VAL A 30 2.54 2.05 11.07
N HIS A 31 1.22 2.02 11.29
CA HIS A 31 0.59 2.11 12.61
C HIS A 31 0.42 0.78 13.33
N SER A 32 0.62 -0.36 12.65
CA SER A 32 0.48 -1.68 13.26
C SER A 32 1.49 -1.88 14.40
N GLU A 33 0.96 -2.32 15.53
CA GLU A 33 1.70 -2.73 16.74
C GLU A 33 1.69 -4.27 16.91
N ALA A 34 1.15 -5.01 15.94
CA ALA A 34 1.11 -6.46 15.99
C ALA A 34 2.50 -7.08 15.82
N GLU A 35 2.71 -8.29 16.33
CA GLU A 35 3.90 -9.11 16.06
C GLU A 35 3.48 -10.38 15.30
N PRO A 36 3.85 -10.53 14.01
CA PRO A 36 4.68 -9.62 13.21
C PRO A 36 3.91 -8.35 12.77
N LYS A 37 4.65 -7.26 12.57
CA LYS A 37 4.10 -5.96 12.17
C LYS A 37 3.31 -6.08 10.87
N GLY A 38 2.08 -5.58 10.88
CA GLY A 38 1.16 -5.61 9.74
C GLY A 38 0.38 -6.90 9.55
N SER A 39 0.49 -7.88 10.47
CA SER A 39 -0.34 -9.10 10.43
C SER A 39 -1.84 -8.82 10.54
N ASP A 40 -2.21 -7.71 11.19
CA ASP A 40 -3.57 -7.16 11.28
C ASP A 40 -4.03 -6.41 10.02
N CYS A 41 -3.12 -6.15 9.07
CA CYS A 41 -3.39 -5.36 7.86
C CYS A 41 -3.58 -6.21 6.60
N LEU A 42 -3.57 -7.54 6.73
CA LEU A 42 -3.56 -8.48 5.59
C LEU A 42 -4.70 -8.22 4.59
N GLU A 43 -5.92 -7.96 5.06
CA GLU A 43 -7.06 -7.67 4.19
C GLU A 43 -6.84 -6.41 3.33
N LYS A 44 -6.19 -5.39 3.90
CA LYS A 44 -5.89 -4.15 3.17
C LYS A 44 -4.81 -4.37 2.11
N PHE A 45 -3.81 -5.19 2.43
CA PHE A 45 -2.80 -5.61 1.45
C PHE A 45 -3.40 -6.45 0.32
N THR A 46 -4.36 -7.33 0.62
CA THR A 46 -5.11 -8.07 -0.39
C THR A 46 -5.88 -7.14 -1.32
N ALA A 47 -6.60 -6.15 -0.78
CA ALA A 47 -7.33 -5.18 -1.60
C ALA A 47 -6.40 -4.35 -2.51
N MET A 48 -5.24 -3.95 -2.00
CA MET A 48 -4.20 -3.29 -2.79
C MET A 48 -3.69 -4.21 -3.91
N HIS A 49 -3.40 -5.47 -3.61
CA HIS A 49 -2.96 -6.45 -4.60
C HIS A 49 -4.03 -6.68 -5.68
N ASP A 50 -5.30 -6.83 -5.30
CA ASP A 50 -6.40 -7.03 -6.24
C ASP A 50 -6.54 -5.82 -7.18
N CYS A 51 -6.36 -4.61 -6.66
CA CYS A 51 -6.34 -3.41 -7.50
C CYS A 51 -5.19 -3.45 -8.51
N PHE A 52 -3.96 -3.75 -8.08
CA PHE A 52 -2.82 -3.83 -8.98
C PHE A 52 -3.02 -4.90 -10.06
N ARG A 53 -3.59 -6.05 -9.69
CA ARG A 53 -3.91 -7.12 -10.62
C ARG A 53 -4.96 -6.69 -11.65
N ALA A 54 -6.01 -5.99 -11.21
CA ALA A 54 -7.08 -5.50 -12.09
C ALA A 54 -6.60 -4.44 -13.09
N ASN A 55 -5.59 -3.66 -12.73
CA ASN A 55 -5.05 -2.56 -13.53
C ASN A 55 -3.77 -2.93 -14.30
N GLY A 56 -3.36 -4.20 -14.30
CA GLY A 56 -2.21 -4.65 -15.08
C GLY A 56 -0.85 -4.13 -14.60
N TYR A 57 -0.73 -3.69 -13.34
CA TYR A 57 0.54 -3.22 -12.74
C TYR A 57 1.58 -4.33 -12.47
N TYR A 58 1.46 -5.45 -13.16
CA TYR A 58 2.55 -6.43 -13.33
C TYR A 58 3.22 -6.15 -14.67
N ASP A 59 3.78 -4.96 -14.84
CA ASP A 59 4.80 -4.74 -15.84
C ASP A 59 6.13 -4.72 -15.10
N GLY A 60 6.76 -5.89 -15.08
CA GLY A 60 8.17 -5.99 -14.73
C GLY A 60 8.97 -5.41 -15.87
N GLU A 61 9.37 -4.15 -15.72
CA GLU A 61 10.64 -3.60 -16.22
C GLU A 61 11.39 -2.93 -15.07
#